data_AF-A0A9X2DRP0-F1
#
_entry.id   AF-A0A9X2DRP0-F1
#
_cell.length_a   1.000
_cell.length_b   1.000
_cell.length_c   1.000
_cell.angle_alpha   90.00
_cell.angle_beta   90.00
_cell.angle_gamma   90.00
#
_symmetry.space_group_name_H-M   'P 1'
#
loop_
_entity.id
_entity.type
_entity.pdbx_description
1 polymer ?
#
loop_
_entity_poly.entity_id
_entity_poly.type
_entity_poly.pdbx_seq_one_letter_code
_entity_poly.pdbx_strand_id
1 'polypeptide(L)'
;MKTWLIMLLLVLTACGLGEDRAIEESETADEKRGEEAMPANWLMELQTNQAGETIQVELQVVNEDESDHTLAFSSGQRYELILRDAHRNEVYRFSDDRVFMMAITYEEFSPNEKKTFREQINTAELPTGTYTLEAELLVAAVDNEPLPEGEVFRQEVKVEVE
;
A
#
# COMPACT_ATOMS: atom_id res chain seq x y z
N MET A 1 -69.87 -19.95 7.37
CA MET A 1 -69.37 -21.08 6.53
C MET A 1 -67.97 -20.68 6.08
N LYS A 2 -66.83 -21.26 6.44
CA LYS A 2 -66.44 -22.46 7.19
C LYS A 2 -65.22 -22.04 8.06
N THR A 3 -65.27 -22.37 9.34
CA THR A 3 -64.21 -22.21 10.34
C THR A 3 -63.14 -23.28 10.19
N TRP A 4 -61.88 -22.91 10.37
CA TRP A 4 -60.77 -23.70 10.94
C TRP A 4 -59.59 -22.73 11.10
N LEU A 5 -59.17 -22.22 12.26
CA LEU A 5 -59.05 -22.74 13.63
C LEU A 5 -58.29 -24.07 13.73
N ILE A 6 -56.97 -24.00 13.58
CA ILE A 6 -56.05 -24.89 14.30
C ILE A 6 -55.11 -23.99 15.11
N MET A 7 -55.50 -23.87 16.38
CA MET A 7 -54.67 -23.47 17.50
C MET A 7 -53.89 -24.73 17.91
N LEU A 8 -52.56 -24.69 17.85
CA LEU A 8 -51.73 -25.57 18.66
C LEU A 8 -50.70 -24.71 19.38
N LEU A 9 -51.04 -24.41 20.63
CA LEU A 9 -50.21 -23.74 21.61
C LEU A 9 -49.34 -24.81 22.28
N LEU A 10 -48.01 -24.68 22.22
CA LEU A 10 -47.08 -25.43 23.06
C LEU A 10 -46.17 -24.45 23.82
N VAL A 11 -46.69 -24.11 25.00
CA VAL A 11 -46.12 -23.65 26.28
C VAL A 11 -44.60 -23.41 26.38
N LEU A 12 -44.26 -22.13 26.57
CA LEU A 12 -43.41 -21.46 27.59
C LEU A 12 -42.21 -22.18 28.24
N THR A 13 -41.02 -21.55 28.11
CA THR A 13 -40.03 -21.18 29.15
C THR A 13 -38.80 -20.57 28.44
N ALA A 14 -38.06 -19.56 28.88
CA ALA A 14 -38.11 -18.63 30.01
C ALA A 14 -37.10 -17.48 29.72
N CYS A 15 -37.38 -16.32 30.31
CA CYS A 15 -36.60 -15.10 30.55
C CYS A 15 -35.17 -14.93 30.03
N GLY A 16 -34.86 -13.71 29.57
CA GLY A 16 -33.50 -13.19 29.57
C GLY A 16 -33.35 -11.84 28.87
N LEU A 17 -33.85 -10.76 29.50
CA LEU A 17 -33.44 -9.40 29.17
C LEU A 17 -31.99 -9.23 29.64
N GLY A 18 -31.07 -9.08 28.70
CA GLY A 18 -29.66 -8.80 28.95
C GLY A 18 -29.18 -7.83 27.88
N GLU A 19 -29.20 -6.56 28.24
CA GLU A 19 -28.64 -5.47 27.47
C GLU A 19 -27.12 -5.65 27.42
N ASP A 20 -26.59 -5.95 26.24
CA ASP A 20 -25.22 -5.61 25.88
C ASP A 20 -25.21 -5.36 24.37
N ARG A 21 -25.23 -4.08 24.00
CA ARG A 21 -24.86 -3.66 22.65
C ARG A 21 -23.36 -3.87 22.55
N ALA A 22 -22.96 -5.08 22.18
CA ALA A 22 -21.66 -5.28 21.58
C ALA A 22 -21.61 -4.37 20.35
N ILE A 23 -20.65 -3.46 20.37
CA ILE A 23 -20.26 -2.66 19.22
C ILE A 23 -19.99 -3.66 18.10
N GLU A 24 -20.81 -3.62 17.05
CA GLU A 24 -20.41 -4.17 15.76
C GLU A 24 -19.21 -3.32 15.33
N GLU A 25 -18.00 -3.80 15.64
CA GLU A 25 -16.84 -3.47 14.83
C GLU A 25 -17.21 -3.86 13.42
N SER A 26 -17.55 -2.86 12.61
CA SER A 26 -17.54 -2.98 11.17
C SER A 26 -16.09 -3.25 10.76
N GLU A 27 -15.68 -4.50 10.84
CA GLU A 27 -14.66 -5.06 9.99
C GLU A 27 -15.23 -5.09 8.56
N THR A 28 -15.24 -3.93 7.91
CA THR A 28 -15.47 -3.83 6.47
C THR A 28 -14.52 -2.79 5.89
N ALA A 29 -13.31 -3.25 5.57
CA ALA A 29 -12.57 -2.86 4.37
C ALA A 29 -11.31 -3.73 4.26
N ASP A 30 -11.48 -5.05 4.20
CA ASP A 30 -10.51 -5.90 3.49
C ASP A 30 -11.27 -6.66 2.40
N GLU A 31 -11.91 -5.88 1.52
CA GLU A 31 -12.51 -6.40 0.30
C GLU A 31 -11.44 -6.38 -0.79
N LYS A 32 -10.83 -7.55 -0.99
CA LYS A 32 -10.13 -7.97 -2.21
C LYS A 32 -9.06 -6.99 -2.73
N ARG A 33 -7.94 -6.90 -2.02
CA ARG A 33 -6.68 -6.66 -2.72
C ARG A 33 -6.42 -7.90 -3.58
N GLY A 34 -6.66 -7.79 -4.89
CA GLY A 34 -6.14 -8.79 -5.83
C GLY A 34 -4.65 -8.99 -5.54
N GLU A 35 -4.13 -10.21 -5.72
CA GLU A 35 -2.70 -10.46 -5.57
C GLU A 35 -1.96 -9.51 -6.53
N GLU A 36 -1.45 -8.42 -5.96
CA GLU A 36 -0.64 -7.46 -6.67
C GLU A 36 0.67 -8.12 -7.03
N ALA A 37 1.05 -8.06 -8.30
CA ALA A 37 2.26 -8.68 -8.82
C ALA A 37 3.24 -7.61 -9.29
N MET A 38 4.54 -7.85 -9.10
CA MET A 38 5.57 -7.06 -9.78
C MET A 38 5.49 -7.34 -11.29
N PRO A 39 5.57 -6.33 -12.17
CA PRO A 39 5.65 -6.55 -13.61
C PRO A 39 6.81 -7.47 -13.98
N ALA A 40 6.60 -8.34 -14.97
CA ALA A 40 7.63 -9.26 -15.43
C ALA A 40 8.86 -8.49 -15.98
N ASN A 41 10.05 -9.08 -15.83
CA ASN A 41 11.33 -8.51 -16.27
C ASN A 41 11.72 -7.19 -15.60
N TRP A 42 11.07 -6.84 -14.49
CA TRP A 42 11.46 -5.72 -13.65
C TRP A 42 11.80 -6.21 -12.24
N LEU A 43 12.86 -5.64 -11.69
CA LEU A 43 13.21 -5.81 -10.28
C LEU A 43 13.13 -4.48 -9.57
N MET A 44 12.54 -4.50 -8.37
CA MET A 44 12.49 -3.37 -7.45
C MET A 44 13.03 -3.82 -6.10
N GLU A 45 14.01 -3.10 -5.57
CA GLU A 45 14.60 -3.36 -4.25
C GLU A 45 14.46 -2.10 -3.39
N LEU A 46 13.94 -2.27 -2.18
CA LEU A 46 13.85 -1.21 -1.18
C LEU A 46 14.87 -1.48 -0.07
N GLN A 47 15.78 -0.54 0.14
CA GLN A 47 16.79 -0.59 1.18
C GLN A 47 16.65 0.61 2.11
N THR A 48 16.84 0.37 3.40
CA THR A 48 16.73 1.40 4.43
C THR A 48 17.89 1.34 5.41
N ASN A 49 18.33 2.51 5.89
CA ASN A 49 19.34 2.63 6.94
C ASN A 49 18.90 3.70 7.95
N GLN A 50 18.72 3.31 9.22
CA GLN A 50 18.48 4.26 10.30
C GLN A 50 19.80 4.93 10.72
N ALA A 51 19.83 6.26 10.70
CA ALA A 51 20.98 7.07 11.09
C ALA A 51 20.52 8.25 11.97
N GLY A 52 20.52 8.04 13.30
CA GLY A 52 20.00 9.04 14.25
C GLY A 52 18.49 9.20 14.09
N GLU A 53 18.01 10.43 13.94
CA GLU A 53 16.59 10.76 13.74
C GLU A 53 16.18 10.75 12.25
N THR A 54 16.80 9.90 11.44
CA THR A 54 16.55 9.86 9.99
C THR A 54 16.66 8.44 9.46
N ILE A 55 15.65 8.03 8.68
CA ILE A 55 15.72 6.85 7.81
C ILE A 55 16.25 7.31 6.46
N GLN A 56 17.37 6.77 6.02
CA GLN A 56 17.83 6.87 4.63
C GLN A 56 17.17 5.77 3.81
N VAL A 57 16.52 6.14 2.71
CA VAL A 57 15.80 5.23 1.84
C VAL A 57 16.48 5.20 0.48
N GLU A 58 16.81 4.01 -0.02
CA GLU A 58 17.22 3.77 -1.39
C GLU A 58 16.22 2.83 -2.07
N LEU A 59 15.53 3.34 -3.09
CA LEU A 59 14.66 2.57 -3.96
C LEU A 59 15.39 2.31 -5.28
N GLN A 60 15.69 1.06 -5.56
CA GLN A 60 16.38 0.64 -6.78
C GLN A 60 15.41 -0.03 -7.74
N VAL A 61 15.41 0.39 -8.99
CA VAL A 61 14.60 -0.19 -10.06
C VAL A 61 15.54 -0.64 -11.18
N VAL A 62 15.34 -1.87 -11.66
CA VAL A 62 16.19 -2.51 -12.67
C VAL A 62 15.31 -3.07 -13.78
N ASN A 63 15.67 -2.75 -15.02
CA ASN A 63 15.17 -3.43 -16.20
C ASN A 63 15.96 -4.75 -16.38
N GLU A 64 15.36 -5.90 -16.10
CA GLU A 64 15.99 -7.22 -16.26
C GLU A 64 15.79 -7.83 -17.67
N ASP A 65 15.14 -7.09 -18.58
CA ASP A 65 15.02 -7.48 -19.99
C ASP A 65 16.33 -7.22 -20.76
N GLU A 66 16.45 -7.85 -21.92
CA GLU A 66 17.53 -7.61 -22.89
C GLU A 66 17.24 -6.43 -23.83
N SER A 67 16.08 -5.78 -23.68
CA SER A 67 15.59 -4.66 -24.49
C SER A 67 15.54 -3.34 -23.70
N ASP A 68 15.63 -2.20 -24.39
CA ASP A 68 15.34 -0.89 -23.78
C ASP A 68 13.83 -0.80 -23.46
N HIS A 69 13.49 -0.25 -22.29
CA HIS A 69 12.10 0.02 -21.89
C HIS A 69 11.94 1.45 -21.37
N THR A 70 10.77 2.05 -21.58
CA THR A 70 10.44 3.38 -21.07
C THR A 70 9.28 3.32 -20.08
N LEU A 71 9.52 3.78 -18.85
CA LEU A 71 8.47 3.99 -17.85
C LEU A 71 7.87 5.38 -18.02
N ALA A 72 6.55 5.47 -18.13
CA ALA A 72 5.81 6.73 -18.13
C ALA A 72 5.15 6.97 -16.77
N PHE A 73 5.20 8.21 -16.30
CA PHE A 73 4.57 8.68 -15.06
C PHE A 73 3.56 9.77 -15.38
N SER A 74 2.41 9.76 -14.70
CA SER A 74 1.33 10.73 -14.95
C SER A 74 1.62 12.16 -14.48
N SER A 75 2.67 12.35 -13.68
CA SER A 75 3.08 13.65 -13.15
C SER A 75 4.58 13.67 -12.86
N GLY A 76 5.05 14.76 -12.25
CA GLY A 76 6.39 14.83 -11.66
C GLY A 76 6.59 13.92 -10.44
N GLN A 77 5.52 13.38 -9.86
CA GLN A 77 5.59 12.36 -8.80
C GLN A 77 5.88 11.01 -9.45
N ARG A 78 7.07 10.47 -9.19
CA ARG A 78 7.49 9.16 -9.74
C ARG A 78 7.28 8.01 -8.77
N TYR A 79 7.30 8.28 -7.47
CA TYR A 79 7.10 7.30 -6.42
C TYR A 79 6.31 7.89 -5.25
N GLU A 80 5.79 7.00 -4.41
CA GLU A 80 5.21 7.29 -3.12
C GLU A 80 5.94 6.47 -2.05
N LEU A 81 6.16 7.07 -0.89
CA LEU A 81 6.64 6.38 0.30
C LEU A 81 5.60 6.57 1.40
N ILE A 82 5.23 5.48 2.05
CA ILE A 82 4.28 5.49 3.16
C ILE A 82 4.91 4.76 4.34
N LEU A 83 5.05 5.43 5.47
CA LEU A 83 5.49 4.81 6.72
C LEU A 83 4.28 4.54 7.60
N ARG A 84 4.15 3.29 8.08
CA ARG A 84 3.08 2.86 8.98
C ARG A 84 3.63 2.35 10.30
N ASP A 85 2.94 2.68 11.39
CA ASP A 85 3.24 2.14 12.72
C ASP A 85 2.81 0.66 12.86
N ALA A 86 3.06 0.06 14.03
CA ALA A 86 2.67 -1.32 14.33
C ALA A 86 1.14 -1.57 14.31
N HIS A 87 0.33 -0.53 14.40
CA HIS A 87 -1.13 -0.58 14.30
C HIS A 87 -1.64 -0.32 12.87
N ARG A 88 -0.72 -0.18 11.90
CA ARG A 88 -0.97 0.16 10.49
C ARG A 88 -1.44 1.60 10.27
N ASN A 89 -1.35 2.46 11.27
CA ASN A 89 -1.64 3.88 11.10
C ASN A 89 -0.53 4.51 10.26
N GLU A 90 -0.92 5.34 9.31
CA GLU A 90 0.01 6.13 8.52
C GLU A 90 0.57 7.27 9.37
N VAL A 91 1.90 7.33 9.48
CA VAL A 91 2.62 8.37 10.24
C VAL A 91 3.46 9.28 9.35
N TYR A 92 3.65 8.89 8.09
CA TYR A 92 4.33 9.69 7.08
C TYR A 92 3.88 9.27 5.69
N ARG A 93 3.70 10.25 4.81
CA ARG A 93 3.51 10.09 3.37
C ARG A 93 4.40 11.08 2.62
N PHE A 94 5.13 10.61 1.62
CA PHE A 94 6.07 11.43 0.87
C PHE A 94 5.40 12.61 0.16
N SER A 95 4.19 12.43 -0.36
CA SER A 95 3.44 13.45 -1.07
C SER A 95 2.78 14.54 -0.21
N ASP A 96 2.64 14.37 1.11
CA ASP A 96 1.87 15.31 1.96
C ASP A 96 2.40 16.75 1.92
N ASP A 97 3.72 16.91 1.90
CA ASP A 97 4.38 18.22 1.93
C ASP A 97 4.96 18.64 0.56
N ARG A 98 4.48 18.02 -0.53
CA ARG A 98 5.06 18.19 -1.87
C ARG A 98 4.02 18.57 -2.91
N VAL A 99 4.41 19.46 -3.82
CA VAL A 99 3.62 19.79 -5.01
C VAL A 99 4.36 19.27 -6.23
N PHE A 100 3.67 18.48 -7.03
CA PHE A 100 4.21 17.89 -8.25
C PHE A 100 3.66 18.58 -9.49
N MET A 101 4.50 18.72 -10.52
CA MET A 101 4.06 19.24 -11.81
C MET A 101 3.14 18.24 -12.49
N MET A 102 2.00 18.71 -13.01
CA MET A 102 1.05 17.87 -13.75
C MET A 102 1.45 17.73 -15.22
N ALA A 103 2.55 17.04 -15.47
CA ALA A 103 3.03 16.71 -16.80
C ALA A 103 3.49 15.25 -16.84
N ILE A 104 3.14 14.56 -17.92
CA ILE A 104 3.63 13.20 -18.14
C ILE A 104 5.14 13.25 -18.26
N THR A 105 5.83 12.39 -17.53
CA THR A 105 7.29 12.24 -17.59
C THR A 105 7.65 10.83 -18.03
N TYR A 106 8.82 10.70 -18.65
CA TYR A 106 9.31 9.44 -19.23
C TYR A 106 10.70 9.17 -18.68
N GLU A 107 10.96 7.92 -18.30
CA GLU A 107 12.24 7.45 -17.81
C GLU A 107 12.63 6.20 -18.62
N GLU A 108 13.66 6.34 -19.45
CA GLU A 108 14.20 5.24 -20.27
C GLU A 108 15.16 4.37 -19.44
N PHE A 109 15.10 3.06 -19.61
CA PHE A 109 15.98 2.09 -18.97
C PHE A 109 16.58 1.19 -20.05
N SER A 110 17.90 1.23 -20.21
CA SER A 110 18.62 0.27 -21.03
C SER A 110 18.61 -1.15 -20.42
N PRO A 111 18.97 -2.19 -21.18
CA PRO A 111 19.08 -3.56 -20.68
C PRO A 111 19.96 -3.63 -19.44
N ASN A 112 19.44 -4.24 -18.37
CA ASN A 112 20.11 -4.35 -17.07
C ASN A 112 20.46 -3.00 -16.41
N GLU A 113 19.93 -1.88 -16.92
CA GLU A 113 20.13 -0.56 -16.31
C GLU A 113 19.43 -0.52 -14.95
N LYS A 114 20.15 0.07 -14.01
CA LYS A 114 19.71 0.29 -12.64
C LYS A 114 19.59 1.78 -12.40
N LYS A 115 18.43 2.21 -11.90
CA LYS A 115 18.22 3.57 -11.40
C LYS A 115 17.88 3.53 -9.92
N THR A 116 18.42 4.50 -9.17
CA THR A 116 18.23 4.60 -7.73
C THR A 116 17.60 5.94 -7.36
N PHE A 117 16.48 5.88 -6.65
CA PHE A 117 15.82 7.01 -6.03
C PHE A 117 16.20 7.04 -4.54
N ARG A 118 16.56 8.21 -4.02
CA ARG A 118 17.03 8.38 -2.64
C ARG A 118 16.18 9.39 -1.91
N GLU A 119 15.73 9.03 -0.71
CA GLU A 119 14.96 9.91 0.16
C GLU A 119 15.44 9.83 1.61
N GLN A 120 15.03 10.81 2.39
CA GLN A 120 15.24 10.85 3.83
C GLN A 120 13.91 11.10 4.53
N ILE A 121 13.59 10.26 5.51
CA ILE A 121 12.41 10.42 6.36
C ILE A 121 12.91 10.85 7.74
N ASN A 122 12.46 12.02 8.20
CA ASN A 122 12.75 12.50 9.54
C ASN A 122 11.91 11.72 10.56
N THR A 123 12.55 11.15 11.57
CA THR A 123 11.90 10.34 12.61
C THR A 123 11.95 10.97 14.00
N ALA A 124 12.38 12.24 14.14
CA ALA A 124 12.55 12.91 15.43
C ALA A 124 11.25 13.00 16.26
N GLU A 125 10.11 13.08 15.59
CA GLU A 125 8.79 13.16 16.23
C GLU A 125 8.09 11.79 16.34
N LEU A 126 8.72 10.72 15.86
CA LEU A 126 8.15 9.38 15.89
C LEU A 126 8.60 8.65 17.17
N PRO A 127 7.68 7.95 17.87
CA PRO A 127 8.07 7.07 18.95
C PRO A 127 9.02 5.95 18.49
N THR A 128 9.97 5.56 19.33
CA THR A 128 10.80 4.37 19.13
C THR A 128 9.92 3.14 18.90
N GLY A 129 10.26 2.31 17.91
CA GLY A 129 9.56 1.06 17.63
C GLY A 129 9.71 0.56 16.19
N THR A 130 8.99 -0.52 15.88
CA THR A 130 8.96 -1.12 14.54
C THR A 130 7.90 -0.44 13.68
N TYR A 131 8.30 -0.10 12.46
CA TYR A 131 7.46 0.48 11.41
C TYR A 131 7.53 -0.37 10.14
N THR A 132 6.58 -0.15 9.24
CA THR A 132 6.61 -0.70 7.88
C THR A 132 6.72 0.46 6.90
N LEU A 133 7.77 0.46 6.10
CA LEU A 133 7.93 1.39 4.98
C LEU A 133 7.48 0.69 3.71
N GLU A 134 6.43 1.21 3.09
CA GLU A 134 5.99 0.85 1.74
C GLU A 134 6.56 1.87 0.74
N ALA A 135 7.12 1.38 -0.35
CA ALA A 135 7.50 2.18 -1.50
C ALA A 135 6.74 1.69 -2.73
N GLU A 136 6.20 2.62 -3.51
CA GLU A 136 5.57 2.35 -4.79
C GLU A 136 6.14 3.26 -5.87
N LEU A 137 6.52 2.70 -7.02
CA LEU A 137 6.83 3.47 -8.22
C LEU A 137 5.51 3.67 -9.00
N LEU A 138 5.09 4.92 -9.19
CA LEU A 138 3.79 5.31 -9.74
C LEU A 138 3.76 5.26 -11.28
N VAL A 139 4.14 4.11 -11.83
CA VAL A 139 4.20 3.87 -13.28
C VAL A 139 2.79 3.84 -13.84
N ALA A 140 2.54 4.68 -14.84
CA ALA A 140 1.28 4.72 -15.58
C ALA A 140 1.29 3.76 -16.78
N ALA A 141 2.46 3.61 -17.43
CA ALA A 141 2.64 2.75 -18.60
C ALA A 141 4.10 2.34 -18.77
N VAL A 142 4.31 1.20 -19.43
CA VAL A 142 5.61 0.71 -19.93
C VAL A 142 5.53 0.70 -21.45
N ASP A 143 6.44 1.38 -22.13
CA ASP A 143 6.47 1.52 -23.59
C ASP A 143 5.16 2.03 -24.22
N ASN A 144 4.48 2.93 -23.50
CA ASN A 144 3.16 3.49 -23.82
C ASN A 144 1.98 2.53 -23.68
N GLU A 145 2.20 1.31 -23.19
CA GLU A 145 1.14 0.38 -22.84
C GLU A 145 0.86 0.46 -21.33
N PRO A 146 -0.40 0.60 -20.89
CA PRO A 146 -0.72 0.63 -19.46
C PRO A 146 -0.35 -0.70 -18.80
N LEU A 147 -0.03 -0.65 -17.51
CA LEU A 147 0.22 -1.86 -16.74
C LEU A 147 -1.01 -2.79 -16.77
N PRO A 148 -0.81 -4.11 -16.90
CA PRO A 148 -1.88 -5.09 -16.71
C PRO A 148 -2.58 -4.91 -15.35
N GLU A 149 -3.86 -5.27 -15.28
CA GLU A 149 -4.62 -5.19 -14.04
C GLU A 149 -3.98 -6.07 -12.95
N GLY A 150 -3.69 -5.46 -11.80
CA GLY A 150 -3.03 -6.13 -10.67
C GLY A 150 -1.50 -6.05 -10.69
N GLU A 151 -0.88 -5.53 -11.75
CA GLU A 151 0.57 -5.32 -11.75
C GLU A 151 0.94 -3.94 -11.17
N VAL A 152 1.86 -3.94 -10.21
CA VAL A 152 2.35 -2.72 -9.53
C VAL A 152 3.83 -2.85 -9.17
N PHE A 153 4.55 -1.73 -9.24
CA PHE A 153 5.91 -1.65 -8.73
C PHE A 153 5.86 -1.27 -7.25
N ARG A 154 5.71 -2.27 -6.37
CA ARG A 154 5.61 -2.05 -4.92
C ARG A 154 6.56 -2.96 -4.14
N GLN A 155 7.15 -2.43 -3.09
CA GLN A 155 7.97 -3.14 -2.12
C GLN A 155 7.67 -2.63 -0.71
N GLU A 156 7.81 -3.49 0.28
CA GLU A 156 7.71 -3.13 1.69
C GLU A 156 8.87 -3.70 2.50
N VAL A 157 9.32 -2.94 3.49
CA VAL A 157 10.33 -3.39 4.45
C VAL A 157 9.97 -2.96 5.85
N LYS A 158 10.38 -3.76 6.84
CA LYS A 158 10.34 -3.34 8.24
C LYS A 158 11.53 -2.44 8.56
N VAL A 159 11.27 -1.39 9.32
CA VAL A 159 12.27 -0.43 9.78
C VAL A 159 12.13 -0.26 11.28
N GLU A 160 13.25 -0.21 11.99
CA GLU A 160 13.29 0.12 13.42
C GLU A 160 13.66 1.59 13.57
N VAL A 161 12.81 2.35 14.26
CA VAL A 161 13.09 3.73 14.67
C VAL A 161 13.61 3.68 16.09
N GLU A 162 14.79 4.26 16.32
CA GLU A 162 15.49 4.28 17.62
C GLU A 162 15.34 5.61 18.34
#